data_AF-A0A842XF05-F1
#
_entry.id   AF-A0A842XF05-F1
#
_cell.length_a   1.000
_cell.length_b   1.000
_cell.length_c   1.000
_cell.angle_alpha   90.00
_cell.angle_beta   90.00
_cell.angle_gamma   90.00
#
_symmetry.space_group_name_H-M   'P 1'
#
loop_
_entity.id
_entity.type
_entity.pdbx_description
1 polymer ?
#
loop_
_entity_poly.entity_id
_entity_poly.type
_entity_poly.pdbx_seq_one_letter_code
_entity_poly.pdbx_strand_id
1 'polypeptide(L)' 'MPTHGSLSKAGKVRSQTPKMDSTPKKSRIPRLRSRRNYEKRIILQRNSGQNWGDRRGRRRGRGRRRR' A
#
# COMPACT_ATOMS: atom_id res chain seq x y z
N MET A 1 2.27 23.59 -43.37
CA MET A 1 2.21 23.27 -41.92
C MET A 1 2.72 21.85 -41.74
N PRO A 2 3.75 21.57 -40.94
CA PRO A 2 4.24 20.20 -40.78
C PRO A 2 3.18 19.37 -40.04
N THR A 3 2.65 18.35 -40.72
CA THR A 3 1.53 17.52 -40.26
C THR A 3 1.93 16.46 -39.25
N HIS A 4 3.24 16.25 -39.04
CA HIS A 4 3.78 15.15 -38.25
C HIS A 4 4.80 15.66 -37.23
N GLY A 5 4.47 15.50 -35.94
CA GLY A 5 5.37 15.82 -34.83
C GLY A 5 6.47 14.76 -34.64
N SER A 6 7.48 15.04 -33.81
CA SER A 6 8.59 14.12 -33.60
C SER A 6 8.17 12.89 -32.79
N LEU A 7 8.38 11.71 -33.38
CA LEU A 7 8.10 10.41 -32.75
C LEU A 7 9.12 10.02 -31.68
N SER A 8 10.20 10.79 -31.53
CA SER A 8 11.36 10.48 -30.67
C SER A 8 11.03 10.37 -29.17
N LYS A 9 9.89 10.88 -28.72
CA LYS A 9 9.44 10.77 -27.31
C LYS A 9 8.57 9.55 -27.05
N ALA A 10 8.13 8.84 -28.08
CA ALA A 10 7.27 7.68 -27.94
C ALA A 10 8.00 6.59 -27.12
N GLY A 11 7.40 6.19 -25.99
CA GLY A 11 7.91 5.08 -25.17
C GLY A 11 9.18 5.36 -24.35
N LYS A 12 9.81 6.55 -24.44
CA LYS A 12 11.07 6.89 -23.73
C LYS A 12 11.04 6.54 -22.25
N VAL A 13 9.95 6.90 -21.56
CA VAL A 13 9.83 6.67 -20.12
C VAL A 13 9.74 5.18 -19.80
N ARG A 14 9.08 4.39 -20.65
CA ARG A 14 8.91 2.95 -20.46
C ARG A 14 10.17 2.15 -20.78
N SER A 15 10.98 2.60 -21.74
CA SER A 15 12.27 1.98 -22.05
C SER A 15 13.37 2.39 -21.07
N GLN A 16 13.28 3.59 -20.49
CA GLN A 16 14.22 4.06 -19.47
C GLN A 16 14.02 3.37 -18.12
N THR A 17 12.80 2.94 -17.78
CA THR A 17 12.55 2.22 -16.52
C THR A 17 13.13 0.81 -16.56
N PRO A 18 14.04 0.45 -15.64
CA PRO A 18 14.57 -0.91 -15.59
C PRO A 18 13.45 -1.90 -15.22
N LYS A 19 13.41 -3.05 -15.90
CA LYS A 19 12.42 -4.09 -15.64
C LYS A 19 12.78 -4.82 -14.34
N MET A 20 11.94 -4.66 -13.32
CA MET A 20 12.06 -5.41 -12.07
C MET A 20 11.17 -6.66 -12.11
N ASP A 21 11.69 -7.77 -11.60
CA ASP A 21 10.93 -9.01 -11.49
C ASP A 21 9.90 -8.95 -10.36
N SER A 22 8.79 -9.67 -10.56
CA SER A 22 7.74 -9.75 -9.55
C SER A 22 8.17 -10.69 -8.43
N THR A 23 8.05 -10.23 -7.18
CA THR A 23 8.28 -11.10 -6.02
C THR A 23 7.22 -12.20 -5.97
N PRO A 24 7.60 -13.47 -5.81
CA PRO A 24 6.64 -14.56 -5.71
C PRO A 24 5.82 -14.40 -4.43
N LYS A 25 4.49 -14.40 -4.58
CA LYS A 25 3.55 -14.21 -3.46
C LYS A 25 2.57 -15.37 -3.40
N LYS A 26 2.56 -16.11 -2.29
CA LYS A 26 1.57 -17.16 -2.03
C LYS A 26 0.35 -16.57 -1.31
N SER A 27 -0.80 -16.56 -1.98
CA SER A 27 -2.07 -16.24 -1.33
C SER A 27 -2.54 -17.37 -0.43
N ARG A 28 -3.17 -17.02 0.69
CA ARG A 28 -3.80 -17.97 1.60
C ARG A 28 -5.20 -18.32 1.10
N ILE A 29 -5.66 -19.55 1.40
CA ILE A 29 -7.03 -20.02 1.13
C ILE A 29 -8.04 -19.03 1.74
N PRO A 30 -9.20 -18.77 1.10
CA PRO A 30 -10.18 -17.77 1.55
C PRO A 30 -10.55 -17.87 3.03
N ARG A 31 -10.78 -19.09 3.57
CA ARG A 31 -11.09 -19.31 4.99
C ARG A 31 -10.01 -18.75 5.92
N LEU A 32 -8.74 -19.02 5.61
CA LEU A 32 -7.60 -18.53 6.39
C LEU A 32 -7.36 -17.03 6.20
N ARG A 33 -7.70 -16.47 5.04
CA ARG A 33 -7.68 -15.03 4.78
C ARG A 33 -8.69 -14.31 5.67
N SER A 34 -9.94 -14.79 5.68
CA SER A 34 -11.02 -14.20 6.49
C SER A 34 -10.73 -14.29 7.99
N ARG A 35 -10.28 -15.46 8.48
CA ARG A 35 -9.88 -15.63 9.88
C ARG A 35 -8.77 -14.66 10.31
N ARG A 36 -7.70 -14.54 9.53
CA ARG A 36 -6.61 -13.60 9.86
C ARG A 36 -7.04 -12.14 9.76
N ASN A 37 -7.97 -11.80 8.89
CA ASN A 37 -8.53 -10.45 8.83
C ASN A 37 -9.36 -10.14 10.07
N TYR A 38 -10.16 -11.10 10.56
CA TYR A 38 -10.88 -10.98 11.82
C TYR A 38 -9.92 -10.77 13.00
N GLU A 39 -8.91 -11.63 13.14
CA GLU A 39 -7.89 -11.52 14.21
C GLU A 39 -7.20 -10.14 14.17
N LYS A 40 -6.79 -9.68 12.98
CA LYS A 40 -6.13 -8.37 12.83
C LYS A 40 -7.05 -7.19 13.15
N ARG A 41 -8.32 -7.23 12.72
CA ARG A 41 -9.23 -6.08 12.81
C ARG A 41 -9.98 -6.00 14.13
N ILE A 42 -10.41 -7.14 14.67
CA ILE A 42 -11.27 -7.19 15.86
C ILE A 42 -10.43 -7.41 17.11
N ILE A 43 -9.63 -8.48 17.15
CA ILE A 43 -8.83 -8.83 18.34
C ILE A 43 -7.69 -7.82 18.53
N LEU A 44 -6.93 -7.58 17.46
CA LEU A 44 -5.77 -6.68 17.51
C LEU A 44 -6.14 -5.21 17.23
N GLN A 45 -7.40 -4.92 16.92
CA GLN A 45 -7.92 -3.56 16.63
C GLN A 45 -7.09 -2.78 15.58
N ARG A 46 -6.46 -3.48 14.62
CA ARG A 46 -5.65 -2.86 13.57
C ARG A 46 -6.51 -2.39 12.41
N ASN A 47 -6.10 -1.27 11.80
CA ASN A 47 -6.76 -0.73 10.63
C ASN A 47 -6.47 -1.59 9.39
N SER A 48 -7.45 -1.67 8.49
CA SER A 48 -7.23 -2.21 7.15
C SER A 48 -6.17 -1.39 6.42
N GLY A 49 -5.17 -2.06 5.83
CA GLY A 49 -4.18 -1.45 4.94
C GLY A 49 -2.93 -0.87 5.61
N GLN A 50 -2.91 -0.70 6.94
CA GLN A 50 -1.75 -0.12 7.66
C GLN A 50 -1.42 -0.91 8.93
N ASN A 51 -0.67 -1.99 8.74
CA ASN A 51 -0.28 -2.93 9.79
C ASN A 51 0.75 -2.34 10.78
N TRP A 52 1.28 -1.16 10.48
CA TRP A 52 2.43 -0.53 11.14
C TRP A 52 2.08 0.70 12.00
N GLY A 53 0.80 1.01 12.15
CA GLY A 53 0.34 2.15 12.95
C GLY A 53 -0.82 1.76 13.84
N ASP A 54 -0.52 1.25 15.03
CA ASP A 54 -1.54 1.04 16.06
C ASP A 54 -2.17 2.42 16.37
N ARG A 55 -3.46 2.61 16.06
CA ARG A 55 -4.19 3.84 16.41
C ARG A 55 -4.16 4.08 17.93
N ARG A 56 -3.89 3.06 18.74
CA ARG A 56 -3.73 3.18 20.19
C ARG A 56 -2.52 4.03 20.60
N GLY A 57 -1.46 4.09 19.78
CA GLY A 57 -0.31 4.98 20.03
C GLY A 57 -0.59 6.45 19.69
N ARG A 58 -1.46 6.73 18.71
CA ARG A 58 -1.75 8.11 18.29
C ARG A 58 -2.82 8.81 19.14
N ARG A 59 -3.72 8.07 19.78
CA ARG A 59 -4.79 8.65 20.63
C ARG A 59 -4.35 8.97 22.07
N ARG A 60 -3.32 8.31 22.61
CA ARG A 60 -2.84 8.57 23.99
C ARG A 60 -1.99 9.84 24.14
N GLY A 61 -1.55 10.47 23.04
CA GLY A 61 -0.65 11.63 23.06
C GLY A 61 -1.30 13.01 22.94
N ARG A 62 -2.64 13.14 22.88
CA ARG A 62 -3.33 14.43 22.65
C ARG A 62 -4.42 14.73 23.69
N GLY A 63 -4.15 14.46 24.97
CA GLY A 63 -5.12 14.70 26.05
C GLY A 63 -4.59 15.25 27.36
N ARG A 64 -3.31 15.67 27.44
CA ARG A 64 -2.73 16.22 28.67
C ARG A 64 -1.77 17.39 28.41
N ARG A 65 -2.22 18.39 27.66
CA ARG A 65 -1.57 19.70 27.65
C ARG A 65 -2.61 20.78 27.87
N ARG A 66 -2.35 21.57 28.92
CA ARG A 66 -2.96 22.86 29.29
C ARG A 66 -4.21 22.79 30.17
N ARG A 67 -3.99 22.61 31.47
CA ARG A 67 -4.38 23.64 32.43
C ARG A 67 -3.25 24.65 32.49
#